data_AF-A0A137QUZ9-F1
#
_entry.id   AF-A0A137QUZ9-F1
#
_cell.length_a   1.000
_cell.length_b   1.000
_cell.length_c   1.000
_cell.angle_alpha   90.00
_cell.angle_beta   90.00
_cell.angle_gamma   90.00
#
_symmetry.space_group_name_H-M   'P 1'
#
loop_
_entity.id
_entity.type
_entity.pdbx_description
1 polymer ?
#
loop_
_entity_poly.entity_id
_entity_poly.type
_entity_poly.pdbx_seq_one_letter_code
_entity_poly.pdbx_strand_id
1 'polypeptide(L)'
;MFLSGTTRVLSDAQPDAAGGRSVGFLTLAFHTYCKPSVTKTWTCGRYVGYSPSLQTVIVAHRGADASKIEALATDANIIRRRFDSTLFPGISSDVGIHDSFGSEQEKTATQVLVAVQSAVSAHGAKQVTIVGHSLGVAISLIDSVYLPLHDSGVSFKTVLYGMPRLRLP
;
A
#
# COMPACT_ATOMS: atom_id res chain seq x y z
N MET A 1 17.17 15.90 -5.18
CA MET A 1 18.42 15.25 -4.72
C MET A 1 18.11 14.55 -3.41
N PHE A 2 17.60 13.31 -3.47
CA PHE A 2 17.31 12.51 -2.27
C PHE A 2 18.42 11.48 -2.12
N LEU A 3 19.02 11.50 -0.93
CA LEU A 3 20.30 10.90 -0.59
C LEU A 3 20.25 9.38 -0.67
N SER A 4 21.33 8.85 -1.23
CA SER A 4 21.84 7.49 -1.02
C SER A 4 21.76 7.12 0.46
N GLY A 5 20.77 6.33 0.81
CA GLY A 5 20.58 5.74 2.12
C GLY A 5 20.29 4.26 1.91
N THR A 6 21.18 3.43 2.45
CA THR A 6 21.23 1.97 2.33
C THR A 6 19.84 1.33 2.29
N THR A 7 19.53 0.67 1.18
CA THR A 7 18.32 -0.14 0.97
C THR A 7 18.30 -1.30 1.98
N ARG A 8 17.85 -1.06 3.22
CA ARG A 8 17.37 -2.17 4.06
C ARG A 8 16.15 -2.72 3.36
N VAL A 9 16.20 -3.99 3.02
CA VAL A 9 15.16 -4.68 2.25
C VAL A 9 13.83 -4.51 2.98
N LEU A 10 12.84 -3.95 2.28
CA LEU A 10 11.50 -3.71 2.83
C LEU A 10 10.93 -4.99 3.49
N SER A 11 11.33 -6.18 3.03
CA SER A 11 10.86 -7.48 3.49
C SER A 11 11.10 -7.82 4.96
N ASP A 12 12.10 -7.22 5.63
CA ASP A 12 12.58 -7.71 6.94
C ASP A 12 11.88 -7.02 8.13
N ALA A 13 10.88 -6.18 7.85
CA ALA A 13 10.23 -5.37 8.86
C ALA A 13 9.07 -6.10 9.53
N GLN A 14 9.25 -6.52 10.79
CA GLN A 14 8.18 -7.08 11.62
C GLN A 14 7.41 -5.97 12.36
N PRO A 15 6.11 -5.77 12.10
CA PRO A 15 5.34 -4.66 12.65
C PRO A 15 4.88 -4.87 14.10
N ASP A 16 4.96 -6.09 14.61
CA ASP A 16 4.45 -6.54 15.90
C ASP A 16 5.50 -7.31 16.75
N ALA A 17 6.79 -7.21 16.39
CA ALA A 17 7.87 -7.91 17.09
C ALA A 17 8.17 -7.40 18.52
N ALA A 18 7.66 -6.23 18.91
CA ALA A 18 7.89 -5.67 20.25
C ALA A 18 6.67 -5.87 21.16
N GLY A 19 6.70 -6.92 21.98
CA GLY A 19 5.86 -7.02 23.20
C GLY A 19 4.66 -7.98 23.18
N GLY A 20 4.54 -8.87 22.20
CA GLY A 20 3.59 -9.98 22.24
C GLY A 20 2.10 -9.61 22.16
N ARG A 21 1.77 -8.36 21.80
CA ARG A 21 0.39 -7.90 21.59
C ARG A 21 0.10 -7.79 20.10
N SER A 22 -1.02 -8.36 19.67
CA SER A 22 -1.53 -8.26 18.30
C SER A 22 -1.68 -6.79 17.91
N VAL A 23 -1.00 -6.36 16.84
CA VAL A 23 -1.13 -5.00 16.29
C VAL A 23 -2.26 -5.03 15.26
N GLY A 24 -3.35 -4.31 15.52
CA GLY A 24 -4.49 -4.24 14.59
C GLY A 24 -4.16 -3.52 13.28
N PHE A 25 -4.90 -3.84 12.21
CA PHE A 25 -4.71 -3.24 10.88
C PHE A 25 -4.79 -1.71 10.88
N LEU A 26 -5.66 -1.12 11.70
CA LEU A 26 -5.73 0.34 11.83
C LEU A 26 -4.39 0.92 12.31
N THR A 27 -3.76 0.30 13.30
CA THR A 27 -2.45 0.73 13.80
C THR A 27 -1.40 0.61 12.69
N LEU A 28 -1.40 -0.48 11.93
CA LEU A 28 -0.52 -0.67 10.76
C LEU A 28 -0.69 0.43 9.71
N ALA A 29 -1.93 0.84 9.45
CA ALA A 29 -2.22 1.96 8.56
C ALA A 29 -1.61 3.28 9.08
N PHE A 30 -1.68 3.54 10.38
CA PHE A 30 -1.10 4.74 11.00
C PHE A 30 0.43 4.75 11.06
N HIS A 31 1.09 3.59 11.12
CA HIS A 31 2.55 3.54 11.17
C HIS A 31 3.22 4.07 9.89
N THR A 32 2.50 4.10 8.77
CA THR A 32 2.96 4.72 7.53
C THR A 32 3.19 6.25 7.65
N TYR A 33 2.64 6.90 8.69
CA TYR A 33 2.85 8.31 9.04
C TYR A 33 4.11 8.55 9.89
N CYS A 34 5.04 7.58 9.98
CA CYS A 34 6.33 7.68 10.64
C CYS A 34 6.27 7.89 12.16
N LYS A 35 5.86 6.86 12.92
CA LYS A 35 6.12 6.79 14.36
C LYS A 35 7.30 5.85 14.66
N PRO A 36 8.50 6.38 14.95
CA PRO A 36 9.77 5.62 14.95
C PRO A 36 9.95 4.62 16.11
N SER A 37 9.13 4.66 17.16
CA SER A 37 9.34 3.84 18.37
C SER A 37 9.02 2.35 18.23
N VAL A 38 8.32 1.94 17.15
CA VAL A 38 7.99 0.52 16.88
C VAL A 38 8.39 0.06 15.47
N THR A 39 9.02 0.93 14.69
CA THR A 39 9.20 0.76 13.24
C THR A 39 10.67 0.86 12.80
N LYS A 40 11.58 0.13 13.47
CA LYS A 40 13.04 0.25 13.30
C LYS A 40 13.58 0.06 11.87
N THR A 41 12.78 -0.42 10.92
CA THR A 41 13.18 -0.76 9.54
C THR A 41 12.30 -0.13 8.45
N TRP A 42 11.46 0.86 8.78
CA TRP A 42 10.42 1.35 7.86
C TRP A 42 10.91 2.56 7.05
N THR A 43 10.58 2.61 5.76
CA THR A 43 10.68 3.86 4.99
C THR A 43 9.44 4.70 5.23
N CYS A 44 9.63 5.97 5.59
CA CYS A 44 8.54 6.92 5.71
C CYS A 44 7.68 6.98 4.43
N GLY A 45 6.36 6.81 4.55
CA GLY A 45 5.42 6.94 3.43
C GLY A 45 4.86 5.63 2.85
N ARG A 46 5.54 4.49 3.02
CA ARG A 46 5.08 3.17 2.54
C ARG A 46 5.71 2.03 3.31
N TYR A 47 5.01 0.90 3.38
CA TYR A 47 5.43 -0.26 4.15
C TYR A 47 5.07 -1.56 3.44
N VAL A 48 6.02 -2.49 3.40
CA VAL A 48 5.80 -3.90 3.11
C VAL A 48 6.48 -4.68 4.22
N GLY A 49 5.88 -5.72 4.79
CA GLY A 49 6.56 -6.54 5.79
C GLY A 49 5.68 -7.62 6.41
N TYR A 50 6.27 -8.66 6.97
CA TYR A 50 5.52 -9.78 7.52
C TYR A 50 5.09 -9.54 8.97
N SER A 51 3.80 -9.76 9.27
CA SER A 51 3.28 -9.76 10.63
C SER A 51 3.07 -11.19 11.13
N PRO A 52 3.87 -11.67 12.11
CA PRO A 52 3.69 -13.01 12.66
C PRO A 52 2.36 -13.21 13.40
N SER A 53 1.86 -12.20 14.14
CA SER A 53 0.58 -12.35 14.85
C SER A 53 -0.63 -12.44 13.92
N LEU A 54 -0.54 -11.85 12.73
CA LEU A 54 -1.58 -11.89 11.70
C LEU A 54 -1.29 -12.92 10.59
N GLN A 55 -0.11 -13.54 10.62
CA GLN A 55 0.39 -14.52 9.65
C GLN A 55 0.26 -14.08 8.19
N THR A 56 0.59 -12.83 7.91
CA THR A 56 0.39 -12.20 6.59
C THR A 56 1.47 -11.16 6.29
N VAL A 57 1.80 -11.00 5.01
CA VAL A 57 2.57 -9.85 4.54
C VAL A 57 1.67 -8.64 4.46
N ILE A 58 2.01 -7.57 5.16
CA ILE A 58 1.27 -6.32 5.17
C ILE A 58 1.85 -5.40 4.10
N VAL A 59 0.98 -4.78 3.29
CA VAL A 59 1.31 -3.65 2.41
C VAL A 59 0.52 -2.45 2.87
N ALA A 60 1.14 -1.30 3.08
CA ALA A 60 0.44 -0.10 3.52
C ALA A 60 1.04 1.18 2.94
N HIS A 61 0.17 2.12 2.56
CA HIS A 61 0.54 3.42 2.00
C HIS A 61 0.08 4.56 2.91
N ARG A 62 0.95 5.56 3.08
CA ARG A 62 0.62 6.77 3.85
C ARG A 62 -0.45 7.58 3.12
N GLY A 63 -1.43 8.06 3.88
CA GLY A 63 -2.34 9.09 3.40
C GLY A 63 -1.74 10.51 3.47
N ALA A 64 -2.53 11.52 3.09
CA ALA A 64 -2.15 12.92 3.27
C ALA A 64 -2.44 13.40 4.70
N ASP A 65 -1.84 14.53 5.07
CA ASP A 65 -2.17 15.26 6.28
C ASP A 65 -3.61 15.81 6.19
N ALA A 66 -4.36 15.76 7.29
CA ALA A 66 -5.79 16.06 7.33
C ALA A 66 -6.17 17.45 6.78
N SER A 67 -5.30 18.44 6.95
CA SER A 67 -5.47 19.81 6.44
C SER A 67 -5.39 19.92 4.91
N LYS A 68 -4.94 18.87 4.20
CA LYS A 68 -4.89 18.82 2.74
C LYS A 68 -6.06 18.03 2.13
N ILE A 69 -6.91 17.40 2.95
CA ILE A 69 -8.00 16.54 2.46
C ILE A 69 -9.11 17.37 1.79
N GLU A 70 -9.44 18.56 2.30
CA GLU A 70 -10.42 19.45 1.63
C GLU A 70 -9.89 19.93 0.28
N ALA A 71 -8.63 20.39 0.23
CA ALA A 71 -7.97 20.77 -1.00
C ALA A 71 -7.90 19.61 -2.00
N LEU A 72 -7.70 18.37 -1.56
CA LEU A 72 -7.73 17.17 -2.42
C LEU A 72 -9.15 16.74 -2.85
N ALA A 73 -10.18 17.10 -2.09
CA ALA A 73 -11.57 16.84 -2.47
C ALA A 73 -12.07 17.86 -3.52
N THR A 74 -11.56 19.10 -3.48
CA THR A 74 -11.81 20.13 -4.51
C THR A 74 -10.84 20.03 -5.70
N ASP A 75 -9.57 19.70 -5.50
CA ASP A 75 -8.56 19.38 -6.54
C ASP A 75 -8.62 17.93 -7.02
N ALA A 76 -9.60 17.13 -6.57
CA ALA A 76 -10.11 15.99 -7.33
C ALA A 76 -10.80 16.46 -8.63
N ASN A 77 -10.15 17.39 -9.35
CA ASN A 77 -10.24 17.61 -10.77
C ASN A 77 -9.98 16.26 -11.45
N ILE A 78 -11.03 15.44 -11.53
CA ILE A 78 -11.70 14.77 -12.66
C ILE A 78 -10.81 14.28 -13.84
N ILE A 79 -9.48 14.38 -13.79
CA ILE A 79 -8.61 13.83 -14.81
C ILE A 79 -8.48 12.34 -14.51
N ARG A 80 -9.41 11.59 -15.09
CA ARG A 80 -9.35 10.15 -15.16
C ARG A 80 -8.47 9.77 -16.32
N ARG A 81 -7.61 8.80 -16.08
CA ARG A 81 -6.87 8.12 -17.14
C ARG A 81 -7.11 6.63 -17.08
N ARG A 82 -6.74 5.96 -18.17
CA ARG A 82 -6.72 4.51 -18.23
C ARG A 82 -5.56 3.97 -17.39
N PHE A 83 -5.72 2.75 -16.92
CA PHE A 83 -4.62 1.98 -16.36
C PHE A 83 -3.54 1.74 -17.42
N ASP A 84 -2.27 1.73 -17.00
CA ASP A 84 -1.18 1.24 -17.84
C ASP A 84 -1.40 -0.26 -18.12
N SER A 85 -1.53 -0.63 -19.39
CA SER A 85 -1.86 -2.01 -19.79
C SER A 85 -0.75 -3.02 -19.49
N THR A 86 0.49 -2.55 -19.29
CA THR A 86 1.64 -3.39 -18.90
C THR A 86 1.56 -3.72 -17.41
N LEU A 87 1.18 -2.75 -16.59
CA LEU A 87 1.04 -2.92 -15.14
C LEU A 87 -0.31 -3.56 -14.77
N PHE A 88 -1.36 -3.36 -15.56
CA PHE A 88 -2.70 -3.86 -15.27
C PHE A 88 -3.25 -4.67 -16.45
N PRO A 89 -2.62 -5.82 -16.78
CA PRO A 89 -3.08 -6.66 -17.87
C PRO A 89 -4.51 -7.15 -17.62
N GLY A 90 -5.34 -7.12 -18.66
CA GLY A 90 -6.72 -7.62 -18.63
C GLY A 90 -7.77 -6.66 -18.06
N ILE A 91 -7.39 -5.45 -17.61
CA ILE A 91 -8.35 -4.42 -17.22
C ILE A 91 -8.92 -3.70 -18.45
N SER A 92 -10.24 -3.57 -18.53
CA SER A 92 -10.92 -2.86 -19.63
C SER A 92 -10.50 -1.39 -19.69
N SER A 93 -10.33 -0.88 -20.92
CA SER A 93 -10.04 0.53 -21.20
C SER A 93 -11.14 1.51 -20.77
N ASP A 94 -12.32 0.99 -20.40
CA ASP A 94 -13.45 1.78 -19.90
C ASP A 94 -13.32 2.07 -18.40
N VAL A 95 -12.45 1.34 -17.69
CA VAL A 95 -12.17 1.58 -16.28
C VAL A 95 -11.07 2.65 -16.17
N GLY A 96 -11.46 3.81 -15.65
CA GLY A 96 -10.53 4.92 -15.39
C GLY A 96 -10.19 5.09 -13.92
N ILE A 97 -8.96 5.49 -13.63
CA ILE A 97 -8.46 5.88 -12.31
C ILE A 97 -8.13 7.37 -12.27
N HIS A 98 -8.11 7.95 -11.08
CA HIS A 98 -7.63 9.32 -10.90
C HIS A 98 -6.13 9.39 -11.20
N ASP A 99 -5.73 10.31 -12.08
CA ASP A 99 -4.37 10.37 -12.62
C ASP A 99 -3.29 10.46 -11.53
N SER A 100 -3.51 11.30 -10.52
CA SER A 100 -2.54 11.46 -9.42
C SER A 100 -2.32 10.16 -8.62
N PHE A 101 -3.39 9.42 -8.28
CA PHE A 101 -3.24 8.15 -7.54
C PHE A 101 -2.64 7.05 -8.41
N GLY A 102 -3.05 6.97 -9.67
CA GLY A 102 -2.44 6.04 -10.62
C GLY A 102 -0.94 6.29 -10.74
N SER A 103 -0.54 7.54 -10.96
CA SER A 103 0.85 7.92 -11.15
C SER A 103 1.71 7.68 -9.91
N GLU A 104 1.17 7.90 -8.69
CA GLU A 104 1.88 7.55 -7.46
C GLU A 104 2.02 6.04 -7.25
N GLN A 105 0.99 5.26 -7.62
CA GLN A 105 1.09 3.80 -7.56
C GLN A 105 2.13 3.27 -8.56
N GLU A 106 2.09 3.71 -9.82
CA GLU A 106 2.97 3.22 -10.89
C GLU A 106 4.46 3.47 -10.58
N LYS A 107 4.80 4.60 -9.95
CA LYS A 107 6.17 4.91 -9.50
C LYS A 107 6.73 3.86 -8.53
N THR A 108 5.85 3.17 -7.80
CA THR A 108 6.23 2.26 -6.71
C THR A 108 5.82 0.82 -6.95
N ALA A 109 4.96 0.55 -7.94
CA ALA A 109 4.34 -0.74 -8.22
C ALA A 109 5.34 -1.90 -8.23
N THR A 110 6.37 -1.82 -9.08
CA THR A 110 7.37 -2.88 -9.23
C THR A 110 8.22 -3.08 -7.97
N GLN A 111 8.53 -2.00 -7.24
CA GLN A 111 9.27 -2.08 -5.99
C GLN A 111 8.43 -2.74 -4.87
N VAL A 112 7.14 -2.44 -4.83
CA VAL A 112 6.19 -3.06 -3.89
C VAL A 112 6.03 -4.53 -4.21
N LEU A 113 5.86 -4.91 -5.49
CA LEU A 113 5.77 -6.30 -5.92
C LEU A 113 7.00 -7.11 -5.50
N VAL A 114 8.21 -6.62 -5.79
CA VAL A 114 9.46 -7.27 -5.40
C VAL A 114 9.54 -7.43 -3.88
N ALA A 115 9.16 -6.40 -3.12
CA ALA A 115 9.16 -6.47 -1.65
C ALA A 115 8.15 -7.49 -1.11
N VAL A 116 6.95 -7.56 -1.71
CA VAL A 116 5.90 -8.53 -1.34
C VAL A 116 6.39 -9.94 -1.60
N GLN A 117 6.86 -10.23 -2.81
CA GLN A 117 7.37 -11.55 -3.19
C GLN A 117 8.56 -11.97 -2.31
N SER A 118 9.44 -11.02 -1.98
CA SER A 118 10.57 -11.27 -1.06
C SER A 118 10.08 -11.64 0.34
N ALA A 119 9.12 -10.89 0.90
CA ALA A 119 8.56 -11.16 2.22
C ALA A 119 7.76 -12.48 2.25
N VAL A 120 6.99 -12.76 1.20
CA VAL A 120 6.25 -14.01 1.04
C VAL A 120 7.21 -15.20 1.05
N SER A 121 8.29 -15.12 0.26
CA SER A 121 9.28 -16.19 0.15
C SER A 121 10.06 -16.39 1.45
N ALA A 122 10.48 -15.28 2.09
CA ALA A 122 11.27 -15.33 3.33
C ALA A 122 10.48 -15.93 4.51
N HIS A 123 9.17 -15.74 4.55
CA HIS A 123 8.32 -16.15 5.68
C HIS A 123 7.35 -17.30 5.36
N GLY A 124 7.35 -17.82 4.12
CA GLY A 124 6.40 -18.84 3.67
C GLY A 124 4.94 -18.39 3.74
N ALA A 125 4.70 -17.07 3.63
CA ALA A 125 3.36 -16.50 3.82
C ALA A 125 2.38 -16.99 2.74
N LYS A 126 1.12 -17.18 3.11
CA LYS A 126 0.03 -17.56 2.19
C LYS A 126 -0.98 -16.45 1.96
N GLN A 127 -0.77 -15.32 2.63
CA GLN A 127 -1.63 -14.15 2.57
C GLN A 127 -0.81 -12.87 2.50
N VAL A 128 -1.30 -11.93 1.71
CA VAL A 128 -0.89 -10.54 1.67
C VAL A 128 -2.10 -9.69 2.04
N THR A 129 -1.97 -8.85 3.07
CA THR A 129 -3.00 -7.91 3.49
C THR A 129 -2.61 -6.48 3.16
N ILE A 130 -3.38 -5.85 2.29
CA ILE A 130 -3.20 -4.47 1.85
C ILE A 130 -4.05 -3.57 2.74
N VAL A 131 -3.44 -2.56 3.34
CA VAL A 131 -4.06 -1.69 4.33
C VAL A 131 -3.92 -0.23 3.93
N GLY A 132 -5.05 0.48 3.85
CA GLY A 132 -5.08 1.90 3.54
C GLY A 132 -5.85 2.70 4.59
N HIS A 133 -5.41 3.93 4.85
CA HIS A 133 -6.14 4.90 5.68
C HIS A 133 -6.25 6.26 4.98
N SER A 134 -7.42 6.89 5.07
CA SER A 134 -7.70 8.21 4.48
C SER A 134 -7.30 8.22 3.00
N LEU A 135 -6.44 9.14 2.57
CA LEU A 135 -5.98 9.21 1.18
C LEU A 135 -5.19 7.97 0.72
N GLY A 136 -4.48 7.31 1.64
CA GLY A 136 -3.68 6.11 1.35
C GLY A 136 -4.54 4.94 0.90
N VAL A 137 -5.85 5.01 1.14
CA VAL A 137 -6.83 4.06 0.60
C VAL A 137 -6.83 4.02 -0.92
N ALA A 138 -6.67 5.16 -1.61
CA ALA A 138 -6.74 5.19 -3.07
C ALA A 138 -5.61 4.37 -3.70
N ILE A 139 -4.37 4.57 -3.24
CA ILE A 139 -3.21 3.81 -3.71
C ILE A 139 -3.34 2.34 -3.28
N SER A 140 -3.74 2.08 -2.03
CA SER A 140 -3.96 0.71 -1.52
C SER A 140 -5.04 -0.04 -2.30
N LEU A 141 -6.07 0.64 -2.79
CA LEU A 141 -7.10 0.06 -3.63
C LEU A 141 -6.54 -0.30 -5.02
N ILE A 142 -5.70 0.56 -5.60
CA ILE A 142 -5.02 0.27 -6.87
C ILE A 142 -4.08 -0.94 -6.70
N ASP A 143 -3.30 -0.99 -5.60
CA ASP A 143 -2.44 -2.15 -5.30
C ASP A 143 -3.23 -3.44 -5.09
N SER A 144 -4.47 -3.35 -4.61
CA SER A 144 -5.35 -4.51 -4.47
C SER A 144 -5.85 -5.09 -5.80
N VAL A 145 -5.70 -4.35 -6.89
CA VAL A 145 -5.89 -4.86 -8.25
C VAL A 145 -4.56 -5.27 -8.84
N TYR A 146 -3.51 -4.47 -8.67
CA TYR A 146 -2.18 -4.73 -9.21
C TYR A 146 -1.58 -6.05 -8.69
N LEU A 147 -1.47 -6.24 -7.37
CA LEU A 147 -0.74 -7.37 -6.82
C LEU A 147 -1.33 -8.74 -7.22
N PRO A 148 -2.66 -8.98 -7.19
CA PRO A 148 -3.22 -10.24 -7.67
C PRO A 148 -2.99 -10.54 -9.15
N LEU A 149 -2.78 -9.51 -9.99
CA LEU A 149 -2.46 -9.70 -11.42
C LEU A 149 -1.03 -10.21 -11.63
N HIS A 150 -0.14 -9.98 -10.67
CA HIS A 150 1.30 -10.29 -10.78
C HIS A 150 1.79 -11.38 -9.83
N ASP A 151 0.97 -11.78 -8.86
CA ASP A 151 1.27 -12.89 -7.96
C ASP A 151 -0.01 -13.68 -7.68
N SER A 152 -0.08 -14.92 -8.19
CA SER A 152 -1.21 -15.84 -7.98
C SER A 152 -0.92 -16.90 -6.91
N GLY A 153 0.26 -16.88 -6.29
CA GLY A 153 0.71 -17.88 -5.33
C GLY A 153 0.20 -17.65 -3.89
N VAL A 154 -0.45 -16.52 -3.64
CA VAL A 154 -0.93 -16.09 -2.32
C VAL A 154 -2.34 -15.52 -2.40
N SER A 155 -3.05 -15.53 -1.27
CA SER A 155 -4.33 -14.86 -1.12
C SER A 155 -4.16 -13.37 -0.80
N PHE A 156 -5.03 -12.52 -1.33
CA PHE A 156 -5.02 -11.09 -1.05
C PHE A 156 -6.23 -10.69 -0.21
N LYS A 157 -5.99 -9.86 0.80
CA LYS A 157 -7.02 -9.24 1.63
C LYS A 157 -6.81 -7.73 1.62
N THR A 158 -7.88 -6.96 1.47
CA THR A 158 -7.80 -5.50 1.47
C THR A 158 -8.60 -4.93 2.63
N VAL A 159 -8.00 -4.05 3.43
CA VAL A 159 -8.62 -3.39 4.58
C VAL A 159 -8.43 -1.89 4.47
N LEU A 160 -9.52 -1.16 4.20
CA LEU A 160 -9.50 0.27 3.91
C LEU A 160 -10.27 1.05 4.98
N TYR A 161 -9.64 2.06 5.57
CA TYR A 161 -10.22 2.91 6.60
C TYR A 161 -10.42 4.33 6.10
N GLY A 162 -11.64 4.86 6.21
CA GLY A 162 -11.94 6.26 5.83
C GLY A 162 -11.88 6.52 4.32
N MET A 163 -12.29 5.54 3.51
CA MET A 163 -12.37 5.68 2.04
C MET A 163 -13.37 6.80 1.67
N PRO A 164 -12.95 7.88 0.98
CA PRO A 164 -13.88 8.84 0.43
C PRO A 164 -14.77 8.17 -0.62
N ARG A 165 -16.04 8.58 -0.72
CA ARG A 165 -17.01 7.98 -1.66
C ARG A 165 -16.49 8.13 -3.10
N LEU A 166 -16.26 7.01 -3.78
CA LEU A 166 -16.02 6.97 -5.22
C LEU A 166 -17.39 7.07 -5.92
N ARG A 167 -17.82 8.29 -6.25
CA ARG A 167 -19.03 8.46 -7.08
C ARG A 167 -18.67 8.10 -8.52
N LEU A 168 -19.19 6.97 -8.99
CA LEU A 168 -19.39 6.78 -10.43
C LEU A 168 -20.74 7.44 -10.80
N PRO A 169 -20.82 8.18 -11.92
CA PRO A 169 -22.10 8.59 -12.50
C PRO A 169 -22.91 7.37 -12.99
#